data_AF-A0A8T3LY39-F1
#
_entry.id   AF-A0A8T3LY39-F1
#
_cell.length_a   1.000
_cell.length_b   1.000
_cell.length_c   1.000
_cell.angle_alpha   90.00
_cell.angle_beta   90.00
_cell.angle_gamma   90.00
#
_symmetry.space_group_name_H-M   'P 1'
#
loop_
_entity.id
_entity.type
_entity.pdbx_description
1 polymer ?
#
loop_
_entity_poly.entity_id
_entity_poly.type
_entity_poly.pdbx_seq_one_letter_code
_entity_poly.pdbx_strand_id
1 'polypeptide(L)' 'MAHNRTPMTDVAEDDTFWVGTAEQLAERMIACREIGFSTFLAEMPAPYDDETLERWIGEVKPMVETG' A
#
# COMPACT_ATOMS: atom_id res chain seq x y z
N MET A 1 -10.89 -4.76 1.72
CA MET A 1 -11.46 -4.76 0.35
C MET A 1 -12.99 -4.88 0.28
N ALA A 2 -13.66 -5.56 1.22
CA ALA A 2 -15.13 -5.73 1.15
C ALA A 2 -15.93 -4.42 1.06
N HIS A 3 -15.33 -3.29 1.45
CA HIS A 3 -15.92 -1.95 1.42
C HIS A 3 -15.42 -1.06 0.27
N ASN A 4 -14.52 -1.57 -0.59
CA ASN A 4 -13.97 -0.82 -1.71
C ASN A 4 -15.07 -0.37 -2.67
N ARG A 5 -15.12 0.92 -2.99
CA ARG A 5 -16.05 1.54 -3.95
C ARG A 5 -15.39 1.97 -5.26
N THR A 6 -14.09 1.78 -5.39
CA THR A 6 -13.29 2.02 -6.59
C THR A 6 -13.25 0.71 -7.40
N PRO A 7 -13.86 0.65 -8.59
CA PRO A 7 -13.74 -0.52 -9.45
C PRO A 7 -12.28 -0.77 -9.81
N MET A 8 -11.75 -1.97 -9.53
CA MET A 8 -10.35 -2.27 -9.80
C MET A 8 -10.01 -2.22 -11.30
N THR A 9 -11.01 -2.38 -12.17
CA THR A 9 -10.87 -2.18 -13.62
C THR A 9 -10.43 -0.76 -13.99
N ASP A 10 -10.79 0.22 -13.18
CA ASP A 10 -10.53 1.63 -13.47
C ASP A 10 -9.11 2.05 -13.08
N VAL A 11 -8.43 1.22 -12.28
CA VAL A 11 -7.09 1.46 -11.71
C VAL A 11 -6.14 0.29 -11.94
N ALA A 12 -6.51 -0.69 -12.78
CA ALA A 12 -5.75 -1.92 -12.97
C ALA A 12 -4.33 -1.70 -13.53
N GLU A 13 -4.17 -0.63 -14.30
CA GLU A 13 -2.89 -0.23 -14.92
C GLU A 13 -2.26 0.98 -14.20
N ASP A 14 -2.79 1.37 -13.04
CA ASP A 14 -2.30 2.52 -12.30
C ASP A 14 -1.26 2.10 -11.25
N ASP A 15 0.01 2.39 -11.53
CA ASP A 15 1.15 2.07 -10.67
C ASP A 15 1.21 2.90 -9.36
N THR A 16 0.35 3.92 -9.22
CA THR A 16 0.18 4.68 -7.97
C THR A 16 -0.77 3.98 -6.98
N PHE A 17 -1.64 3.08 -7.47
CA PHE A 17 -2.59 2.32 -6.67
C PHE A 17 -1.98 1.07 -6.07
N TRP A 18 -1.50 1.19 -4.84
CA TRP A 18 -0.79 0.09 -4.19
C TRP A 18 -1.76 -0.80 -3.44
N VAL A 19 -2.24 -1.82 -4.15
CA VAL A 19 -3.26 -2.75 -3.66
C VAL A 19 -2.72 -4.18 -3.67
N GLY A 20 -2.62 -4.79 -2.49
CA GLY A 20 -2.05 -6.13 -2.33
C GLY A 20 -2.08 -6.61 -0.87
N THR A 21 -1.37 -7.70 -0.58
CA THR A 21 -1.12 -8.12 0.80
C THR A 21 -0.10 -7.20 1.48
N ALA A 22 -0.03 -7.26 2.81
CA ALA A 22 0.94 -6.45 3.56
C ALA A 22 2.38 -6.75 3.12
N GLU A 23 2.69 -8.02 2.84
CA GLU A 23 4.00 -8.47 2.39
C GLU A 23 4.34 -7.91 1.00
N GLN A 24 3.39 -7.94 0.06
CA GLN A 24 3.61 -7.39 -1.28
C GLN A 24 3.89 -5.88 -1.24
N LEU A 25 3.17 -5.16 -0.37
CA LEU A 25 3.39 -3.73 -0.16
C LEU A 25 4.75 -3.45 0.48
N ALA A 26 5.11 -4.23 1.50
CA ALA A 26 6.39 -4.09 2.19
C ALA A 26 7.57 -4.38 1.24
N GLU A 27 7.50 -5.46 0.45
CA GLU A 27 8.51 -5.82 -0.54
C GLU A 27 8.75 -4.68 -1.55
N ARG A 28 7.67 -4.08 -2.06
CA ARG A 28 7.77 -2.93 -2.96
C ARG A 28 8.42 -1.71 -2.29
N MET A 29 8.06 -1.39 -1.04
CA MET A 29 8.66 -0.28 -0.29
C MET A 29 10.14 -0.50 0.00
N ILE A 30 10.52 -1.73 0.37
CA ILE A 30 11.91 -2.10 0.63
C ILE A 30 12.74 -1.92 -0.65
N ALA A 31 12.26 -2.43 -1.79
CA ALA A 31 12.94 -2.24 -3.08
C ALA A 31 13.11 -0.76 -3.45
N CYS A 32 12.10 0.08 -3.20
CA CYS A 32 12.24 1.54 -3.38
C CYS A 32 13.25 2.16 -2.40
N ARG A 33 13.30 1.70 -1.15
CA ARG A 33 14.26 2.18 -0.14
C ARG A 33 15.70 1.86 -0.54
N GLU A 34 15.94 0.67 -1.10
CA GLU A 34 17.26 0.25 -1.60
C GLU A 34 17.81 1.20 -2.68
N ILE A 35 16.94 1.82 -3.48
CA ILE A 35 17.33 2.80 -4.50
C ILE A 35 17.24 4.26 -4.04
N GLY A 36 17.02 4.50 -2.73
CA GLY A 36 17.17 5.79 -2.07
C GLY A 36 15.88 6.55 -1.76
N PHE A 37 14.70 5.96 -1.96
CA PHE A 37 13.44 6.59 -1.54
C PHE A 37 13.24 6.46 -0.02
N SER A 38 12.78 7.52 0.62
CA SER A 38 12.54 7.56 2.07
C SER A 38 11.13 7.99 2.48
N THR A 39 10.32 8.42 1.51
CA THR A 39 8.96 8.89 1.72
C THR A 39 8.04 8.24 0.71
N PHE A 40 6.93 7.70 1.20
CA PHE A 40 5.93 7.01 0.39
C PHE A 40 4.58 7.70 0.54
N LEU A 41 3.93 7.96 -0.58
CA LEU A 41 2.55 8.44 -0.65
C LEU A 41 1.79 7.38 -1.45
N ALA A 42 0.83 6.74 -0.80
CA ALA A 42 0.04 5.70 -1.43
C ALA A 42 -1.33 6.23 -1.81
N GLU A 43 -1.72 5.99 -3.05
CA GLU A 43 -3.10 6.15 -3.47
C GLU A 43 -3.90 4.92 -3.07
N MET A 44 -5.04 5.14 -2.42
CA MET A 44 -5.85 4.08 -1.84
C MET A 44 -7.29 4.17 -2.34
N PRO A 45 -7.98 3.03 -2.50
CA PRO A 45 -9.37 3.02 -2.91
C PRO A 45 -10.28 3.66 -1.86
N ALA A 46 -11.27 4.42 -2.34
CA ALA A 46 -12.37 4.87 -1.49
C ALA A 46 -13.07 3.64 -0.85
N PRO A 47 -13.45 3.71 0.44
CA PRO A 47 -13.63 4.92 1.25
C PRO A 47 -12.44 5.35 2.12
N TYR A 48 -11.21 4.84 1.90
CA TYR A 48 -10.10 5.03 2.86
C TYR A 48 -10.51 4.55 4.26
N ASP A 49 -11.04 3.33 4.37
CA ASP A 49 -11.53 2.83 5.65
C ASP A 49 -10.41 2.70 6.69
N ASP A 50 -10.80 2.91 7.95
CA ASP A 50 -9.89 2.88 9.10
C ASP A 50 -9.13 1.55 9.19
N GLU A 51 -9.78 0.42 8.91
CA GLU A 51 -9.14 -0.90 8.90
C GLU A 51 -7.94 -0.91 7.95
N THR A 52 -8.11 -0.44 6.71
CA THR A 52 -7.03 -0.43 5.73
C THR A 52 -5.88 0.47 6.19
N LEU A 53 -6.18 1.66 6.73
CA LEU A 53 -5.15 2.58 7.25
C LEU A 53 -4.43 1.98 8.47
N GLU A 54 -5.16 1.38 9.41
CA GLU A 54 -4.60 0.73 10.59
C GLU A 54 -3.68 -0.43 10.21
N ARG A 55 -4.04 -1.22 9.19
CA ARG A 55 -3.19 -2.31 8.70
C ARG A 55 -1.92 -1.81 8.01
N TRP A 56 -1.99 -0.70 7.27
CA TRP A 56 -0.77 -0.06 6.73
C TRP A 56 0.20 0.34 7.84
N ILE A 57 -0.30 0.97 8.90
CA ILE A 57 0.52 1.42 10.02
C ILE A 57 0.99 0.26 10.91
N GLY A 58 0.13 -0.72 11.16
CA GLY A 58 0.36 -1.81 12.10
C GLY A 58 1.05 -3.05 11.51
N GLU A 59 0.88 -3.32 10.22
CA GLU A 59 1.44 -4.50 9.54
C GLU A 59 2.56 -4.10 8.57
N VAL A 60 2.30 -3.18 7.63
CA VAL A 60 3.25 -2.88 6.53
C VAL A 60 4.46 -2.11 7.05
N LYS A 61 4.25 -1.01 7.77
CA LYS A 61 5.34 -0.15 8.24
C LYS A 61 6.39 -0.93 9.06
N PRO A 62 6.04 -1.77 10.05
CA PRO A 62 7.04 -2.56 10.78
C PRO A 62 7.86 -3.48 9.88
N MET A 63 7.24 -4.13 8.88
CA MET A 63 7.96 -4.99 7.93
C MET A 63 9.03 -4.19 7.16
N VAL A 64 8.68 -2.98 6.70
CA VAL A 64 9.59 -2.08 5.98
C VAL A 64 10.70 -1.53 6.87
N GLU A 65 10.43 -1.29 8.15
CA GLU A 65 11.46 -0.81 9.08
C GLU A 65 12.46 -1.92 9.44
N THR A 66 12.04 -3.18 9.41
CA THR A 66 12.90 -4.34 9.69
C THR A 66 13.67 -4.87 8.47
N GLY A 67 13.23 -4.55 7.26
CA GLY A 67 13.88 -4.88 5.99
C GLY A 67 14.81 -3.78 5.49
#